data_AF-A0A7C2N8V6-F1
#
_entry.id   AF-A0A7C2N8V6-F1
#
_cell.length_a   1.000
_cell.length_b   1.000
_cell.length_c   1.000
_cell.angle_alpha   90.00
_cell.angle_beta   90.00
_cell.angle_gamma   90.00
#
_symmetry.space_group_name_H-M   'P 1'
#
loop_
_entity.id
_entity.type
_entity.pdbx_description
1 polymer ?
#
loop_
_entity_poly.entity_id
_entity_poly.type
_entity_poly.pdbx_seq_one_letter_code
_entity_poly.pdbx_strand_id
1 'polypeptide(L)' 'AISIVWTAEALNTALEFMGDAVSPGHNELIGKAKDIAAAGVLIASIGAAVIGVIVFAPYVLELVKLK' A
#
# COMPACT_ATOMS: atom_id res chain seq x y z
N ALA A 1 -2.79 8.52 -7.69
CA ALA A 1 -1.77 7.70 -7.02
C ALA A 1 -2.21 7.33 -5.60
N ILE A 2 -2.39 8.31 -4.70
CA ILE A 2 -2.83 8.06 -3.31
C ILE A 2 -4.19 7.35 -3.22
N SER A 3 -5.14 7.68 -4.09
CA SER A 3 -6.43 6.97 -4.16
C SER A 3 -6.29 5.45 -4.33
N ILE A 4 -5.28 4.98 -5.07
CA ILE A 4 -5.02 3.55 -5.25
C ILE A 4 -4.49 2.93 -3.97
N VAL A 5 -3.66 3.66 -3.20
CA VAL A 5 -3.19 3.20 -1.88
C VAL A 5 -4.36 3.04 -0.93
N TRP A 6 -5.27 4.01 -0.89
CA TRP A 6 -6.49 3.93 -0.06
C TRP A 6 -7.41 2.79 -0.48
N THR A 7 -7.59 2.59 -1.80
CA THR A 7 -8.35 1.44 -2.29
C THR A 7 -7.70 0.12 -1.90
N ALA A 8 -6.38 -0.01 -2.05
CA ALA A 8 -5.64 -1.21 -1.66
C ALA A 8 -5.74 -1.48 -0.15
N GLU A 9 -5.61 -0.45 0.67
CA GLU A 9 -5.74 -0.56 2.14
C GLU A 9 -7.17 -0.97 2.54
N ALA A 10 -8.19 -0.35 1.95
CA ALA A 10 -9.58 -0.71 2.21
C ALA A 10 -9.87 -2.18 1.84
N LEU A 11 -9.32 -2.66 0.73
CA LEU A 11 -9.43 -4.06 0.32
C LEU A 11 -8.65 -4.99 1.26
N ASN A 12 -7.45 -4.61 1.70
CA ASN A 12 -6.67 -5.36 2.69
C ASN A 12 -7.45 -5.54 3.99
N THR A 13 -7.98 -4.45 4.56
CA THR A 13 -8.80 -4.50 5.79
C THR A 13 -10.08 -5.32 5.60
N ALA A 14 -10.74 -5.20 4.44
CA ALA A 14 -11.93 -6.01 4.15
C ALA A 14 -11.62 -7.52 4.14
N LEU A 15 -10.48 -7.91 3.55
CA LEU A 15 -10.02 -9.29 3.55
C LEU A 15 -9.62 -9.79 4.94
N GLU A 16 -9.02 -8.93 5.77
CA GLU A 16 -8.73 -9.26 7.17
C GLU A 16 -10.01 -9.56 7.95
N PHE A 17 -11.02 -8.69 7.86
CA PHE A 17 -12.31 -8.90 8.52
C PHE A 17 -13.03 -10.14 8.01
N MET A 18 -12.98 -10.42 6.71
CA MET A 18 -13.51 -11.68 6.17
C MET A 18 -12.78 -12.89 6.74
N GLY A 19 -11.45 -12.85 6.82
CA GLY A 19 -10.64 -13.91 7.41
C GLY A 19 -11.00 -14.18 8.86
N ASP A 20 -11.12 -13.13 9.67
CA ASP A 20 -11.45 -13.22 11.10
C ASP A 20 -12.88 -13.74 11.33
N ALA A 21 -13.81 -13.38 10.45
CA ALA A 21 -15.18 -13.87 10.50
C ALA A 21 -15.28 -15.36 10.12
N VAL A 22 -14.47 -15.83 9.16
CA VAL A 22 -14.50 -17.22 8.66
C VAL A 22 -13.71 -18.17 9.56
N SER A 23 -12.61 -17.71 10.16
CA SER A 23 -11.80 -18.52 11.08
C SER A 23 -11.40 -17.72 12.32
N PRO A 24 -12.15 -17.85 13.42
CA PRO A 24 -11.84 -17.18 14.68
C PRO A 24 -10.53 -17.64 15.34
N GLY A 25 -9.98 -18.78 14.89
CA GLY A 25 -8.70 -19.32 15.33
C GLY A 25 -7.60 -19.11 14.30
N HIS A 26 -6.35 -19.42 14.68
CA HIS A 26 -5.23 -19.29 13.75
C HIS A 26 -5.36 -20.29 12.58
N ASN A 27 -5.35 -19.76 11.36
CA ASN A 27 -5.37 -20.54 10.12
C ASN A 27 -4.22 -20.08 9.21
N GLU A 28 -3.32 -21.00 8.89
CA GLU A 28 -2.10 -20.70 8.13
C GLU A 28 -2.40 -20.15 6.72
N LEU A 29 -3.44 -20.64 6.05
CA LEU A 29 -3.81 -20.16 4.72
C LEU A 29 -4.41 -18.75 4.77
N ILE A 30 -5.19 -18.43 5.81
CA ILE A 30 -5.70 -17.07 6.02
C ILE A 30 -4.54 -16.13 6.34
N GLY A 31 -3.56 -16.56 7.13
CA GLY A 31 -2.32 -15.80 7.36
C GLY A 31 -1.62 -15.44 6.05
N LYS A 32 -1.38 -16.44 5.19
CA LYS A 32 -0.79 -16.21 3.85
C LYS A 32 -1.64 -15.29 2.98
N ALA A 33 -2.97 -15.36 3.06
CA ALA A 33 -3.85 -14.47 2.33
C ALA A 33 -3.72 -13.01 2.81
N LYS A 34 -3.64 -12.79 4.13
CA LYS A 34 -3.40 -11.47 4.73
C LYS A 34 -2.04 -10.90 4.32
N ASP A 35 -0.99 -11.73 4.31
CA ASP A 35 0.35 -11.32 3.88
C ASP A 35 0.37 -10.81 2.42
N ILE A 36 -0.33 -11.52 1.53
CA ILE A 36 -0.46 -11.10 0.11
C ILE A 36 -1.28 -9.81 -0.02
N ALA A 37 -2.34 -9.66 0.76
CA ALA A 37 -3.14 -8.44 0.75
C ALA A 37 -2.30 -7.21 1.20
N ALA A 38 -1.52 -7.36 2.26
CA ALA A 38 -0.58 -6.34 2.73
C ALA A 38 0.52 -6.04 1.70
N ALA A 39 1.03 -7.07 0.99
CA ALA A 39 1.97 -6.87 -0.12
C ALA A 39 1.37 -6.02 -1.25
N GLY A 40 0.07 -6.17 -1.53
CA GLY A 40 -0.66 -5.31 -2.47
C GLY A 40 -0.65 -3.83 -2.07
N VAL A 41 -0.86 -3.53 -0.79
CA VAL A 41 -0.75 -2.16 -0.25
C VAL A 41 0.67 -1.62 -0.39
N LEU A 42 1.68 -2.45 -0.13
CA LEU A 42 3.09 -2.07 -0.28
C LEU A 42 3.41 -1.70 -1.73
N ILE A 43 2.96 -2.50 -2.70
CA ILE A 43 3.16 -2.21 -4.13
C ILE A 43 2.47 -0.89 -4.51
N ALA A 44 1.23 -0.67 -4.07
CA ALA A 44 0.50 0.56 -4.33
C ALA A 44 1.21 1.79 -3.74
N SER A 45 1.72 1.69 -2.51
CA SER A 45 2.42 2.78 -1.82
C SER A 45 3.77 3.10 -2.45
N ILE A 46 4.54 2.09 -2.88
CA ILE A 46 5.77 2.28 -3.68
C ILE A 46 5.44 2.98 -4.99
N GLY A 47 4.40 2.55 -5.71
CA GLY A 47 3.97 3.21 -6.94
C GLY A 47 3.62 4.68 -6.71
N ALA A 48 2.92 4.99 -5.61
CA ALA A 48 2.60 6.37 -5.26
C ALA A 48 3.84 7.20 -4.91
N ALA A 49 4.80 6.64 -4.20
CA ALA A 49 6.07 7.29 -3.88
C ALA A 49 6.88 7.58 -5.15
N VAL A 50 6.99 6.60 -6.07
CA VAL A 50 7.69 6.77 -7.36
C VAL A 50 7.06 7.90 -8.18
N ILE A 51 5.72 7.94 -8.29
CA ILE A 51 5.03 9.02 -8.99
C ILE A 51 5.32 10.37 -8.32
N GLY A 52 5.28 10.42 -6.99
CA GLY A 52 5.63 11.62 -6.23
C GLY A 52 7.05 12.10 -6.51
N VAL A 53 8.02 11.19 -6.49
CA VAL A 53 9.43 11.50 -6.82
C VAL A 53 9.54 12.03 -8.25
N ILE A 54 8.92 11.39 -9.25
CA ILE A 54 8.99 11.85 -10.63
C ILE A 54 8.43 13.28 -10.79
N VAL A 55 7.31 13.57 -10.13
CA VAL A 55 6.66 14.89 -10.19
C VAL A 55 7.47 15.96 -9.45
N PHE A 56 7.96 15.66 -8.24
CA PHE A 56 8.60 16.65 -7.37
C PHE A 56 10.12 16.76 -7.55
N ALA A 57 10.80 15.75 -8.09
CA ALA A 57 12.25 15.76 -8.32
C ALA A 57 12.77 17.01 -9.05
N PRO A 58 12.20 17.46 -10.19
CA PRO A 58 12.73 18.64 -10.88
C PRO A 58 12.67 19.90 -10.01
N TYR A 59 11.56 20.12 -9.31
CA TYR A 59 11.37 21.29 -8.44
C TYR A 59 12.29 21.26 -7.22
N VAL A 60 12.48 20.08 -6.62
CA VAL A 60 13.40 19.92 -5.49
C VAL A 60 14.84 20.16 -5.93
N LEU A 61 15.25 19.63 -7.09
CA LEU A 61 16.58 19.85 -7.63
C LEU A 61 16.85 21.32 -7.96
N GLU A 62 15.86 22.04 -8.49
CA GLU A 62 15.96 23.48 -8.73
C GLU A 62 16.09 24.26 -7.42
N LEU A 63 15.26 23.94 -6.42
CA LEU A 63 15.31 24.58 -5.10
C LEU A 63 16.67 24.36 -4.39
N VAL A 64 17.27 23.18 -4.54
CA VAL A 64 18.60 22.88 -3.98
C VAL A 64 19.70 23.62 -4.73
N LYS A 65 19.58 23.84 -6.05
CA LYS A 65 20.56 24.60 -6.84
C LYS A 65 20.51 26.12 -6.60
N LEU A 66 19.36 26.63 -6.14
CA LEU A 66 19.17 28.05 -5.81
C LEU A 66 19.72 28.44 -4.43
N LYS A 67 20.12 27.45 -3.61
CA LYS A 67 20.87 27.64 -2.36
C LYS A 67 22.36 27.50 -2.61
#